data_AF-A0A5C5RPK7-F1
#
_entry.id   AF-A0A5C5RPK7-F1
#
_cell.length_a   1.000
_cell.length_b   1.000
_cell.length_c   1.000
_cell.angle_alpha   90.00
_cell.angle_beta   90.00
_cell.angle_gamma   90.00
#
_symmetry.space_group_name_H-M   'P 1'
#
loop_
_entity.id
_entity.type
_entity.pdbx_description
1 polymer ?
#
loop_
_entity_poly.entity_id
_entity_poly.type
_entity_poly.pdbx_seq_one_letter_code
_entity_poly.pdbx_strand_id
1 'polypeptide(L)'
;MFDPRVWQERNPPRPVRVDISKAFPNLSLAATRADRLPLWIRSAGVRLELTMDGEVLGVCRLTDGQWLINVRIRPRIGNAGTASMELWVTQEAVSAWPDGNLNTPPIRHAR
;
A
#
# COMPACT_ATOMS: atom_id res chain seq x y z
N MET A 1 -10.15 -2.69 25.90
CA MET A 1 -8.95 -1.86 26.12
C MET A 1 -8.16 -1.84 24.83
N PHE A 2 -7.81 -0.66 24.33
CA PHE A 2 -7.06 -0.49 23.09
C PHE A 2 -5.58 -0.42 23.43
N ASP A 3 -4.76 -1.35 22.91
CA ASP A 3 -3.31 -1.31 23.10
C ASP A 3 -2.66 -0.57 21.92
N PRO A 4 -2.03 0.60 22.14
CA PRO A 4 -1.36 1.36 21.09
C PRO A 4 -0.15 0.62 20.48
N ARG A 5 0.30 -0.49 21.06
CA ARG A 5 1.31 -1.36 20.44
C ARG A 5 0.71 -2.24 19.35
N VAL A 6 -0.60 -2.46 19.38
CA VAL A 6 -1.32 -3.30 18.42
C VAL A 6 -1.89 -2.46 17.29
N TRP A 7 -2.37 -1.25 17.54
CA TRP A 7 -2.92 -0.37 16.51
C TRP A 7 -2.39 1.04 16.63
N GLN A 8 -1.97 1.62 15.51
CA GLN A 8 -1.51 2.99 15.45
C GLN A 8 -1.95 3.65 14.16
N GLU A 9 -2.61 4.80 14.28
CA GLU A 9 -2.84 5.71 13.17
C GLU A 9 -1.58 6.57 12.92
N ARG A 10 -1.32 6.90 11.66
CA ARG A 10 -0.21 7.76 11.25
C ARG A 10 -0.77 9.09 10.75
N ASN A 11 -0.70 10.07 11.63
CA ASN A 11 -1.00 11.46 11.33
C ASN A 11 0.20 12.32 11.79
N PRO A 12 0.98 12.92 10.87
CA PRO A 12 0.77 12.90 9.42
C PRO A 12 1.09 11.54 8.77
N PRO A 13 0.51 11.23 7.59
CA PRO A 13 0.90 10.07 6.81
C PRO A 13 2.40 10.07 6.50
N ARG A 14 2.99 8.87 6.36
CA ARG A 14 4.43 8.71 6.09
C ARG A 14 4.67 8.16 4.69
N PRO A 15 5.61 8.69 3.90
CA PRO A 15 5.89 8.16 2.58
C PRO A 15 6.37 6.72 2.67
N VAL A 16 5.93 5.89 1.73
CA VAL A 16 6.29 4.48 1.63
C VAL A 16 6.29 4.05 0.18
N ARG A 17 7.09 3.03 -0.14
CA ARG A 17 7.09 2.44 -1.47
C ARG A 17 6.49 1.04 -1.42
N VAL A 18 5.41 0.83 -2.17
CA VAL A 18 4.56 -0.37 -2.14
C VAL A 18 4.91 -1.27 -3.32
N ASP A 19 5.25 -2.53 -3.03
CA ASP A 19 5.38 -3.60 -4.00
C ASP A 19 3.98 -4.14 -4.36
N ILE A 20 3.51 -3.81 -5.56
CA ILE A 20 2.17 -4.16 -6.02
C ILE A 20 2.02 -5.67 -6.23
N SER A 21 3.11 -6.38 -6.55
CA SER A 21 3.06 -7.83 -6.76
C SER A 21 2.75 -8.59 -5.48
N LYS A 22 3.20 -8.06 -4.34
CA LYS A 22 2.92 -8.59 -3.01
C LYS A 22 1.62 -8.06 -2.41
N ALA A 23 1.26 -6.81 -2.71
CA ALA A 23 -0.01 -6.21 -2.27
C ALA A 23 -1.22 -6.90 -2.93
N PHE A 24 -1.08 -7.34 -4.18
CA PHE A 24 -2.11 -8.07 -4.93
C PHE A 24 -1.52 -9.38 -5.46
N PRO A 25 -1.38 -10.40 -4.60
CA PRO A 25 -0.89 -11.69 -5.04
C PRO A 25 -1.84 -12.22 -6.12
N ASN A 26 -1.27 -12.76 -7.21
CA ASN A 26 -2.00 -13.30 -8.35
C ASN A 26 -2.74 -12.27 -9.23
N LEU A 27 -2.44 -10.97 -9.12
CA LEU A 27 -3.03 -9.94 -9.99
C LEU A 27 -2.92 -10.28 -11.49
N SER A 28 -1.82 -10.92 -11.90
CA SER A 28 -1.59 -11.33 -13.29
C SER A 28 -2.34 -12.59 -13.72
N LEU A 29 -2.80 -13.46 -12.81
CA LEU A 29 -3.43 -14.74 -13.18
C LEU A 29 -4.75 -14.55 -13.95
N ALA A 30 -5.51 -13.51 -13.59
CA ALA A 30 -6.76 -13.16 -14.26
C ALA A 30 -6.58 -12.08 -15.35
N ALA A 31 -5.34 -11.72 -15.69
CA ALA A 31 -5.08 -10.64 -16.63
C ALA A 31 -5.48 -11.05 -18.06
N THR A 32 -6.32 -10.22 -18.68
CA THR A 32 -6.59 -10.32 -20.11
C THR A 32 -5.51 -9.56 -20.87
N ARG A 33 -5.01 -10.13 -21.97
CA ARG A 33 -4.05 -9.44 -22.83
C ARG A 33 -4.60 -8.08 -23.31
N ALA A 34 -3.75 -7.07 -23.32
CA ALA A 34 -4.16 -5.69 -23.61
C ALA A 34 -4.84 -5.53 -24.98
N ASP A 35 -4.46 -6.30 -26.00
CA ASP A 35 -5.05 -6.28 -27.34
C ASP A 35 -6.48 -6.85 -27.38
N ARG A 36 -6.88 -7.64 -26.39
CA ARG A 36 -8.23 -8.21 -26.26
C ARG A 36 -9.17 -7.35 -25.41
N LEU A 37 -8.68 -6.25 -24.84
CA LEU A 37 -9.49 -5.35 -24.05
C LEU A 37 -10.25 -4.36 -24.95
N PRO A 38 -11.52 -4.04 -24.61
CA PRO A 38 -12.24 -2.93 -25.23
C PRO A 38 -11.44 -1.63 -25.22
N LEU A 39 -11.56 -0.82 -26.27
CA LEU A 39 -10.81 0.44 -26.42
C LEU A 39 -10.99 1.39 -25.23
N TRP A 40 -12.19 1.48 -24.68
CA TRP A 40 -12.47 2.36 -23.54
C TRP A 40 -11.70 1.95 -22.27
N ILE A 41 -11.44 0.65 -22.05
CA ILE A 41 -10.60 0.19 -20.94
C ILE A 41 -9.15 0.55 -21.19
N ARG A 42 -8.67 0.38 -22.42
CA ARG A 42 -7.28 0.74 -22.77
C ARG A 42 -7.01 2.23 -22.63
N SER A 43 -8.01 3.08 -22.87
CA SER A 43 -7.89 4.55 -22.78
C SER A 43 -8.15 5.12 -21.39
N ALA A 44 -8.94 4.45 -20.55
CA ALA A 44 -9.39 4.99 -19.26
C ALA A 44 -9.14 4.06 -18.05
N GLY A 45 -8.51 2.91 -18.25
CA GLY A 45 -8.22 1.95 -17.18
C GLY A 45 -7.20 2.47 -16.16
N VAL A 46 -7.23 1.86 -14.98
CA VAL A 46 -6.22 2.08 -13.92
C VAL A 46 -4.94 1.34 -14.31
N ARG A 47 -3.81 2.03 -14.21
CA ARG A 47 -2.50 1.43 -14.42
C ARG A 47 -1.77 1.29 -13.09
N LEU A 48 -1.51 0.04 -12.70
CA LEU A 48 -0.64 -0.29 -11.59
C LEU A 48 0.78 -0.57 -12.13
N GLU A 49 1.78 -0.01 -11.46
CA GLU A 49 3.19 -0.29 -11.74
C GLU A 49 3.69 -1.37 -10.77
N LEU A 50 4.81 -2.03 -11.07
CA LEU A 50 5.36 -3.08 -10.20
C LEU A 50 5.61 -2.57 -8.77
N THR A 51 6.01 -1.31 -8.67
CA THR A 51 6.20 -0.62 -7.41
C THR A 51 5.61 0.78 -7.50
N MET A 52 4.96 1.22 -6.44
CA MET A 52 4.28 2.52 -6.41
C MET A 52 4.62 3.29 -5.14
N ASP A 53 4.82 4.59 -5.29
CA ASP A 53 4.91 5.48 -4.13
C ASP A 53 3.51 5.65 -3.50
N GLY A 54 3.50 5.72 -2.18
CA GLY A 54 2.29 5.87 -1.39
C GLY A 54 2.58 6.47 -0.02
N GLU A 55 1.57 6.43 0.83
CA GLU A 55 1.64 6.93 2.19
C GLU A 55 1.03 5.94 3.18
N VAL A 56 1.68 5.73 4.32
CA VAL A 56 1.15 4.93 5.42
C VAL A 56 0.20 5.78 6.25
N LEU A 57 -1.02 5.28 6.41
CA LEU A 57 -2.08 5.89 7.20
C LEU A 57 -2.22 5.24 8.57
N GLY A 58 -1.76 3.99 8.73
CA GLY A 58 -1.86 3.26 9.98
C GLY A 58 -1.20 1.89 9.92
N VAL A 59 -1.04 1.26 11.09
CA VAL A 59 -0.49 -0.08 11.23
C VAL A 59 -1.27 -0.87 12.28
N CYS A 60 -1.36 -2.17 12.07
CA CYS A 60 -2.00 -3.11 13.00
C CYS A 60 -1.16 -4.37 13.16
N ARG A 61 -0.98 -4.85 14.40
CA ARG A 61 -0.30 -6.12 14.71
C ARG A 61 -1.34 -7.24 14.77
N LEU A 62 -1.13 -8.28 13.99
CA LEU A 62 -1.96 -9.49 13.99
C LEU A 62 -1.60 -10.41 15.16
N THR A 63 -2.50 -11.35 15.49
CA THR A 63 -2.31 -12.31 16.59
C THR A 63 -1.16 -13.28 16.37
N ASP A 64 -0.75 -13.50 15.12
CA ASP A 64 0.43 -14.28 14.74
C ASP A 64 1.74 -13.46 14.80
N GLY A 65 1.64 -12.18 15.17
CA GLY A 65 2.77 -11.27 15.24
C GLY A 65 3.18 -10.67 13.88
N GLN A 66 2.40 -10.81 12.81
CA GLN A 66 2.67 -10.04 11.59
C GLN A 66 2.16 -8.59 11.71
N TRP A 67 2.70 -7.70 10.88
CA TRP A 67 2.17 -6.34 10.72
C TRP A 67 1.32 -6.24 9.44
N LEU A 68 0.13 -5.66 9.59
CA LEU A 68 -0.64 -5.06 8.50
C LEU A 68 -0.40 -3.55 8.47
N ILE A 69 -0.24 -3.03 7.26
CA ILE A 69 0.05 -1.63 6.99
C ILE A 69 -1.10 -1.07 6.13
N ASN A 70 -1.77 -0.04 6.63
CA ASN A 70 -2.71 0.72 5.82
C ASN A 70 -1.94 1.71 4.97
N VAL A 71 -1.96 1.51 3.65
CA VAL A 71 -1.31 2.36 2.67
C VAL A 71 -2.30 3.00 1.73
N ARG A 72 -2.00 4.21 1.28
CA ARG A 72 -2.67 4.88 0.17
C ARG A 72 -1.71 5.07 -0.98
N ILE A 73 -2.06 4.51 -2.14
CA ILE A 73 -1.36 4.71 -3.41
C ILE A 73 -2.22 5.54 -4.37
N ARG A 74 -1.58 6.18 -5.34
CA ARG A 74 -2.25 7.02 -6.34
C ARG A 74 -1.94 6.59 -7.78
N PRO A 75 -2.56 5.51 -8.28
CA PRO A 75 -2.30 5.05 -9.64
C PRO A 75 -2.89 5.97 -10.69
N ARG A 76 -2.31 5.93 -11.89
CA ARG A 76 -2.80 6.71 -13.04
C ARG A 76 -4.07 6.07 -13.59
N ILE A 77 -5.02 6.90 -13.99
CA ILE A 77 -6.26 6.53 -14.69
C ILE A 77 -6.27 7.21 -16.05
N GLY A 78 -6.32 6.41 -17.12
CA GLY A 78 -6.25 6.92 -18.47
C GLY A 78 -5.04 7.83 -18.72
N ASN A 79 -5.24 8.93 -19.44
CA ASN A 79 -4.13 9.80 -19.85
C ASN A 79 -3.63 10.79 -18.79
N ALA A 80 -4.51 11.29 -17.92
CA ALA A 80 -4.18 12.38 -16.99
C ALA A 80 -4.81 12.25 -15.59
N GLY A 81 -5.68 11.25 -15.38
CA GLY A 81 -6.34 11.05 -14.09
C GLY A 81 -5.43 10.36 -13.09
N THR A 82 -5.73 10.57 -11.80
CA THR A 82 -5.15 9.80 -10.69
C THR A 82 -6.29 9.24 -9.84
N ALA A 83 -6.17 7.97 -9.46
CA ALA A 83 -7.03 7.34 -8.48
C ALA A 83 -6.49 7.58 -7.08
N SER A 84 -7.32 7.39 -6.07
CA SER A 84 -6.87 7.12 -4.71
C SER A 84 -7.30 5.72 -4.33
N MET A 85 -6.34 4.87 -3.96
CA MET A 85 -6.61 3.50 -3.51
C MET A 85 -5.99 3.30 -2.12
N GLU A 86 -6.83 2.92 -1.16
CA GLU A 86 -6.44 2.60 0.20
C GLU A 86 -6.51 1.09 0.42
N LEU A 87 -5.46 0.52 1.01
CA LEU A 87 -5.22 -0.91 1.07
C LEU A 87 -4.61 -1.29 2.42
N TRP A 88 -5.05 -2.41 2.99
CA TRP A 88 -4.31 -3.09 4.04
C TRP A 88 -3.42 -4.16 3.42
N VAL A 89 -2.12 -4.01 3.58
CA VAL A 89 -1.11 -4.91 3.01
C VAL A 89 -0.23 -5.49 4.10
N THR A 90 0.36 -6.65 3.85
CA THR A 90 1.38 -7.23 4.72
C THR A 90 2.65 -6.39 4.68
N GLN A 91 3.43 -6.39 5.77
CA GLN A 91 4.69 -5.65 5.84
C GLN A 91 5.69 -5.97 4.71
N GLU A 92 5.63 -7.17 4.13
CA GLU A 92 6.51 -7.57 3.02
C GLU A 92 6.23 -6.82 1.73
N ALA A 93 5.01 -6.28 1.58
CA ALA A 93 4.56 -5.51 0.42
C ALA A 93 4.99 -4.04 0.49
N VAL A 94 5.67 -3.61 1.55
CA VAL A 94 6.16 -2.24 1.69
C VAL A 94 7.66 -2.21 1.90
N SER A 95 8.30 -1.20 1.31
CA SER A 95 9.72 -0.92 1.47
C SER A 95 9.90 0.47 2.08
N ALA A 96 10.87 0.57 2.99
CA ALA A 96 11.24 1.74 3.78
C ALA A 96 10.14 2.30 4.71
N TRP A 97 10.38 2.17 6.01
CA TRP A 97 9.74 2.96 7.06
C TRP A 97 10.70 4.11 7.43
N PRO A 98 10.30 5.40 7.44
CA PRO A 98 11.24 6.50 7.69
C PRO A 98 11.90 6.45 9.08
N ASP A 99 11.35 5.70 10.03
CA ASP A 99 11.90 5.59 11.39
C ASP A 99 12.89 4.42 11.58
N GLY A 100 13.19 3.65 10.52
CA GLY A 100 14.19 2.57 10.56
C GLY A 100 13.74 1.33 11.35
N ASN A 101 13.69 0.19 10.66
CA ASN A 101 13.42 -1.17 11.16
C ASN A 101 11.93 -1.55 11.37
N LEU A 102 11.46 -2.51 10.57
CA LEU A 102 10.11 -3.11 10.63
C LEU A 102 9.83 -3.87 11.94
N ASN A 103 10.88 -4.19 12.71
CA ASN A 103 10.79 -4.85 14.00
C ASN A 103 10.78 -3.91 15.20
N THR A 104 11.00 -2.61 15.00
CA THR A 104 11.00 -1.63 16.10
C THR A 104 9.65 -0.94 16.13
N PRO A 105 8.93 -0.91 17.27
CA PRO A 105 7.78 -0.03 17.40
C PRO A 105 8.26 1.41 17.15
N PRO A 106 7.46 2.29 16.52
CA PRO A 106 7.77 3.72 16.45
C PRO A 106 7.82 4.27 17.88
N ILE A 107 9.03 4.35 18.44
CA ILE A 107 9.21 4.90 19.77
C ILE A 107 8.86 6.38 19.67
N ARG A 108 7.76 6.77 20.33
CA ARG A 108 7.51 8.19 20.64
C ARG A 108 8.67 8.67 21.50
N HIS A 109 9.58 9.44 20.93
CA HIS A 109 10.24 10.48 21.71
C HIS A 109 9.17 11.52 22.02
N ALA A 110 8.56 11.41 23.19
CA ALA A 110 7.88 12.52 23.81
C ALA A 110 8.93 13.62 24.03
N ARG A 111 8.73 14.77 23.40
CA ARG A 111 9.22 16.07 23.88
C ARG A 111 8.02 16.96 24.08
#